data_AF-A0A820M6R4-F1
#
_entry.id   AF-A0A820M6R4-F1
#
_cell.length_a   1.000
_cell.length_b   1.000
_cell.length_c   1.000
_cell.angle_alpha   90.00
_cell.angle_beta   90.00
_cell.angle_gamma   90.00
#
_symmetry.space_group_name_H-M   'P 1'
#
loop_
_entity.id
_entity.type
_entity.pdbx_description
1 polymer ?
#
loop_
_entity_poly.entity_id
_entity_poly.type
_entity_poly.pdbx_seq_one_letter_code
_entity_poly.pdbx_strand_id
1 'polypeptide(L)'
;MAEILSAKCSHCKQLGIAQCDGCSTLLCSTHFREHRQHLDTKFAQLWHDRSNLPHHIVDNTSKIKQHQLKGLLDDINQWEEQALESIKRKADRVRSRIKELMALRGSNIKTDLDQISQELRKCKTDNNYFEKDIKNLNEKLNQIQIDLNVHKSHAKMILPPIKMILPTKYQINAKGQNAIGCKANMGPTFGLWDICVYSNSNENARSHILFPNDYIDSTGKGRLTFTGSHYFKSVEIEVYSLKQN
;
A
#
# COMPACT_ATOMS: atom_id res chain seq x y z
N MET A 1 82.00 -37.06 -6.17
CA MET A 1 81.49 -36.85 -4.80
C MET A 1 80.46 -35.74 -4.88
N ALA A 2 79.17 -36.05 -4.72
CA ALA A 2 78.12 -35.05 -4.75
C ALA A 2 78.01 -34.41 -3.36
N GLU A 3 78.34 -33.12 -3.26
CA GLU A 3 78.06 -32.31 -2.07
C GLU A 3 76.55 -32.23 -1.89
N ILE A 4 76.03 -32.85 -0.83
CA ILE A 4 74.65 -32.66 -0.40
C ILE A 4 74.57 -31.24 0.15
N LEU A 5 74.12 -30.30 -0.67
CA LEU A 5 73.73 -28.94 -0.25
C LEU A 5 72.64 -29.08 0.82
N SER A 6 73.05 -29.01 2.07
CA SER A 6 72.18 -29.17 3.21
C SER A 6 71.29 -27.93 3.34
N ALA A 7 70.05 -28.00 2.89
CA ALA A 7 69.13 -26.87 2.89
C ALA A 7 68.84 -26.42 4.34
N LYS A 8 68.87 -25.11 4.60
CA LYS A 8 68.78 -24.53 5.95
C LYS A 8 67.33 -24.17 6.31
N CYS A 9 66.99 -24.36 7.57
CA CYS A 9 65.75 -23.91 8.19
C CYS A 9 65.57 -22.40 7.99
N SER A 10 64.37 -22.04 7.56
CA SER A 10 63.99 -20.66 7.23
C SER A 10 64.06 -19.72 8.44
N HIS A 11 63.83 -20.23 9.65
CA HIS A 11 63.74 -19.46 10.91
C HIS A 11 65.09 -19.33 11.64
N CYS A 12 65.85 -20.41 11.83
CA CYS A 12 67.10 -20.37 12.62
C CYS A 12 68.38 -20.71 11.84
N LYS A 13 68.29 -20.94 10.53
CA LYS A 13 69.40 -21.26 9.62
C LYS A 13 70.17 -22.56 9.94
N GLN A 14 69.68 -23.39 10.87
CA GLN A 14 70.16 -24.76 11.11
C GLN A 14 69.72 -25.71 9.99
N LEU A 15 70.11 -26.99 10.01
CA LEU A 15 69.68 -27.96 9.01
C LEU A 15 68.14 -28.07 8.96
N GLY A 16 67.54 -27.85 7.80
CA GLY A 16 66.12 -28.08 7.54
C GLY A 16 65.86 -29.54 7.25
N ILE A 17 64.81 -30.10 7.85
CA ILE A 17 64.50 -31.54 7.73
C ILE A 17 63.13 -31.82 7.11
N ALA A 18 62.24 -30.82 7.09
CA ALA A 18 60.89 -30.96 6.56
C ALA A 18 60.41 -29.64 5.95
N GLN A 19 59.73 -29.72 4.80
CA GLN A 19 59.04 -28.59 4.18
C GLN A 19 57.56 -28.70 4.51
N CYS A 20 56.93 -27.59 4.90
CA CYS A 20 55.48 -27.54 5.07
C CYS A 20 54.82 -27.22 3.73
N ASP A 21 53.98 -28.12 3.22
CA ASP A 21 53.31 -27.93 1.92
C ASP A 21 52.42 -26.67 1.90
N GLY A 22 51.77 -26.34 3.03
CA GLY A 22 50.82 -25.24 3.11
C GLY A 22 51.46 -23.84 3.01
N CYS A 23 52.69 -23.67 3.52
CA CYS A 23 53.39 -22.38 3.46
C CYS A 23 54.72 -22.44 2.67
N SER A 24 55.05 -23.61 2.12
CA SER A 24 56.28 -23.91 1.38
C SER A 24 57.59 -23.61 2.14
N THR A 25 57.56 -23.42 3.46
CA THR A 25 58.76 -23.11 4.26
C THR A 25 59.49 -24.37 4.69
N LEU A 26 60.82 -24.37 4.55
CA LEU A 26 61.70 -25.43 5.04
C LEU A 26 62.05 -25.17 6.52
N LEU A 27 61.80 -26.14 7.38
CA LEU A 27 61.89 -26.01 8.84
C LEU A 27 62.77 -27.12 9.45
N CYS A 28 63.45 -26.83 10.56
CA CYS A 28 64.07 -27.86 11.40
C CYS A 28 62.99 -28.52 12.29
N SER A 29 63.33 -29.61 12.99
CA SER A 29 62.40 -30.36 13.85
C SER A 29 61.66 -29.48 14.86
N THR A 30 62.38 -28.57 15.54
CA THR A 30 61.80 -27.70 16.57
C THR A 30 60.81 -26.70 15.96
N HIS A 31 61.21 -25.95 14.94
CA HIS A 31 60.33 -24.96 14.30
C HIS A 31 59.17 -25.60 13.52
N PHE A 32 59.31 -26.84 13.05
CA PHE A 32 58.20 -27.58 12.44
C PHE A 32 57.12 -27.93 13.48
N ARG A 33 57.52 -28.35 14.69
CA ARG A 33 56.60 -28.62 15.80
C ARG A 33 55.92 -27.34 16.30
N GLU A 34 56.67 -26.25 16.47
CA GLU A 34 56.11 -24.95 16.86
C GLU A 34 55.12 -24.43 15.81
N HIS A 35 55.47 -24.54 14.52
CA HIS A 35 54.57 -24.20 13.42
C HIS A 35 53.27 -25.01 13.48
N ARG A 36 53.37 -26.32 13.74
CA ARG A 36 52.19 -27.19 13.88
C ARG A 36 51.32 -26.80 15.08
N GLN A 37 51.92 -26.54 16.23
CA GLN A 37 51.20 -26.08 17.44
C GLN A 37 50.47 -24.75 17.22
N HIS A 38 51.08 -23.82 16.47
CA HIS A 38 50.45 -22.57 16.09
C HIS A 38 49.22 -22.79 15.20
N LEU A 39 49.30 -23.71 14.24
CA LEU A 39 48.16 -24.09 13.40
C LEU A 39 47.05 -24.75 14.23
N ASP A 40 47.39 -25.64 15.16
CA ASP A 40 46.40 -26.30 16.01
C ASP A 40 45.68 -25.27 16.91
N THR A 41 46.40 -24.27 17.42
CA THR A 41 45.80 -23.17 18.21
C THR A 41 44.87 -22.32 17.37
N LYS A 42 45.31 -21.91 16.16
CA LYS A 42 44.45 -21.17 15.22
C LYS A 42 43.21 -21.95 14.83
N PHE A 43 43.34 -23.27 14.61
CA PHE A 43 42.22 -24.12 14.25
C PHE A 43 41.24 -24.30 15.41
N ALA A 44 41.74 -24.45 16.64
CA ALA A 44 40.90 -24.49 17.84
C ALA A 44 40.11 -23.17 18.03
N GLN A 45 40.75 -22.03 17.75
CA GLN A 45 40.08 -20.73 17.79
C GLN A 45 38.98 -20.63 16.72
N LEU A 46 39.27 -21.01 15.47
CA LEU A 46 38.27 -21.05 14.39
C LEU A 46 37.09 -21.97 14.72
N TRP A 47 37.36 -23.11 15.37
CA TRP A 47 36.32 -24.02 15.82
C TRP A 47 35.44 -23.40 16.92
N HIS A 48 36.06 -22.72 17.87
CA HIS A 48 35.35 -22.00 18.94
C HIS A 48 34.48 -20.87 18.38
N ASP A 49 35.03 -20.04 17.50
CA ASP A 49 34.32 -18.94 16.84
C ASP A 49 33.13 -19.45 16.03
N ARG A 50 33.32 -20.53 15.27
CA ARG A 50 32.24 -21.21 14.54
C ARG A 50 31.15 -21.71 15.48
N SER A 51 31.51 -22.28 16.62
CA SER A 51 30.55 -22.85 17.58
C SER A 51 29.69 -21.78 18.26
N ASN A 52 30.21 -20.55 18.40
CA ASN A 52 29.48 -19.41 18.97
C ASN A 52 28.65 -18.64 17.94
N LEU A 53 28.98 -18.76 16.64
CA LEU A 53 28.29 -18.07 15.55
C LEU A 53 26.75 -18.24 15.56
N PRO A 54 26.19 -19.46 15.78
CA PRO A 54 24.74 -19.66 15.80
C PRO A 54 24.03 -18.83 16.86
N HIS A 55 24.60 -18.68 18.06
CA HIS A 55 23.99 -17.88 19.14
C HIS A 55 23.98 -16.39 18.78
N HIS A 56 25.08 -15.87 18.23
CA HIS A 56 25.13 -14.49 17.74
C HIS A 56 24.13 -14.22 16.61
N ILE A 57 23.96 -15.17 15.69
CA ILE A 57 23.00 -15.05 14.58
C ILE A 57 21.58 -15.04 15.13
N VAL A 58 21.22 -15.96 16.02
CA VAL A 58 19.86 -16.05 16.59
C VAL A 58 19.53 -14.78 17.38
N ASP A 59 20.42 -14.32 18.25
CA ASP A 59 20.18 -13.13 19.08
C ASP A 59 20.05 -11.86 18.25
N ASN A 60 20.93 -11.67 17.26
CA ASN A 60 20.88 -10.50 16.39
C ASN A 60 19.66 -10.54 15.46
N THR A 61 19.32 -11.71 14.92
CA THR A 61 18.15 -11.87 14.05
C THR A 61 16.85 -11.60 14.82
N SER A 62 16.77 -12.04 16.08
CA SER A 62 15.60 -11.81 16.93
C SER A 62 15.41 -10.32 17.25
N LYS A 63 16.50 -9.62 17.60
CA LYS A 63 16.48 -8.17 17.88
C LYS A 63 16.12 -7.35 16.63
N ILE A 64 16.70 -7.69 15.48
CA ILE A 64 16.41 -7.01 14.20
C ILE A 64 14.95 -7.21 13.81
N LYS A 65 14.45 -8.46 13.85
CA LYS A 65 13.06 -8.77 13.52
C LYS A 65 12.09 -8.07 14.46
N GLN A 66 12.37 -8.05 15.76
CA GLN A 66 11.50 -7.40 16.74
C GLN A 66 11.44 -5.89 16.54
N HIS A 67 12.58 -5.23 16.30
CA HIS A 67 12.62 -3.79 16.07
C HIS A 67 11.96 -3.39 14.75
N GLN A 68 12.25 -4.11 13.66
CA GLN A 68 11.64 -3.85 12.35
C GLN A 68 10.13 -4.12 12.35
N LEU A 69 9.69 -5.23 12.96
CA LEU A 69 8.28 -5.55 13.09
C LEU A 69 7.54 -4.49 13.93
N LYS A 70 8.15 -4.05 15.03
CA LYS A 70 7.58 -2.98 15.86
C LYS A 70 7.44 -1.68 15.05
N GLY A 71 8.48 -1.26 14.33
CA GLY A 71 8.41 -0.05 13.49
C GLY A 71 7.33 -0.13 12.42
N LEU A 72 7.19 -1.27 11.73
CA LEU A 72 6.15 -1.48 10.74
C LEU A 72 4.74 -1.46 11.35
N LEU A 73 4.55 -2.04 12.54
CA LEU A 73 3.27 -1.99 13.25
C LEU A 73 2.92 -0.56 13.69
N ASP A 74 3.90 0.20 14.17
CA ASP A 74 3.72 1.60 14.54
C ASP A 74 3.32 2.45 13.31
N ASP A 75 3.95 2.22 12.14
CA ASP A 75 3.61 2.89 10.87
C ASP A 75 2.17 2.56 10.42
N ILE A 76 1.74 1.30 10.56
CA ILE A 76 0.37 0.87 10.22
C ILE A 76 -0.64 1.55 11.15
N ASN A 77 -0.39 1.56 12.45
CA ASN A 77 -1.27 2.19 13.44
C ASN A 77 -1.38 3.71 13.16
N GLN A 78 -0.26 4.36 12.89
CA GLN A 78 -0.24 5.79 12.56
C GLN A 78 -1.03 6.07 11.28
N TRP A 79 -0.88 5.24 10.25
CA TRP A 79 -1.64 5.37 9.01
C TRP A 79 -3.15 5.18 9.24
N GLU A 80 -3.55 4.20 10.04
CA GLU A 80 -4.95 3.95 10.40
C GLU A 80 -5.58 5.16 11.12
N GLU A 81 -4.90 5.69 12.15
CA GLU A 81 -5.37 6.85 12.90
C GLU A 81 -5.56 8.08 12.00
N GLN A 82 -4.57 8.36 11.14
CA GLN A 82 -4.63 9.49 10.20
C GLN A 82 -5.76 9.32 9.17
N ALA A 83 -5.99 8.10 8.68
CA ALA A 83 -7.06 7.82 7.73
C ALA A 83 -8.44 8.04 8.38
N LEU A 84 -8.66 7.51 9.59
CA LEU A 84 -9.89 7.68 10.35
C LEU A 84 -10.18 9.16 10.64
N GLU A 85 -9.16 9.89 11.08
CA GLU A 85 -9.28 11.33 11.38
C GLU A 85 -9.62 12.14 10.13
N SER A 86 -8.98 11.84 8.99
CA SER A 86 -9.25 12.49 7.71
C SER A 86 -10.71 12.29 7.25
N ILE A 87 -11.23 11.07 7.41
CA ILE A 87 -12.61 10.73 7.08
C ILE A 87 -13.58 11.49 7.99
N LYS A 88 -13.34 11.48 9.31
CA LYS A 88 -14.17 12.21 10.28
C LYS A 88 -14.23 13.70 9.95
N ARG A 89 -13.07 14.34 9.75
CA ARG A 89 -12.98 15.77 9.38
C ARG A 89 -13.75 16.09 8.10
N LYS A 90 -13.63 15.25 7.06
CA LYS A 90 -14.37 15.46 5.80
C LYS A 90 -15.88 15.34 6.01
N ALA A 91 -16.32 14.32 6.74
CA ALA A 91 -17.72 14.12 7.06
C ALA A 91 -18.29 15.31 7.86
N ASP A 92 -17.56 15.80 8.85
CA ASP A 92 -17.98 16.93 9.68
C ASP A 92 -18.05 18.23 8.88
N ARG A 93 -17.10 18.49 7.98
CA ARG A 93 -17.19 19.64 7.06
C ARG A 93 -18.45 19.60 6.21
N VAL A 94 -18.78 18.44 5.64
CA VAL A 94 -20.01 18.28 4.83
C VAL A 94 -21.25 18.50 5.70
N ARG A 95 -21.31 17.91 6.90
CA ARG A 95 -22.43 18.11 7.85
C ARG A 95 -22.61 19.57 8.21
N SER A 96 -21.53 20.28 8.57
CA SER A 96 -21.58 21.71 8.91
C SER A 96 -22.05 22.54 7.73
N ARG A 97 -21.54 22.26 6.52
CA ARG A 97 -21.96 22.98 5.31
C ARG A 97 -23.44 22.80 5.02
N ILE A 98 -23.97 21.60 5.20
CA ILE A 98 -25.41 21.34 5.03
C ILE A 98 -26.23 22.14 6.05
N LYS A 99 -25.81 22.16 7.33
CA LYS A 99 -26.48 22.96 8.37
C LYS A 99 -26.50 24.45 8.05
N GLU A 100 -25.38 25.01 7.60
CA GLU A 100 -25.28 26.41 7.19
C GLU A 100 -26.21 26.73 6.01
N LEU A 101 -26.21 25.88 4.98
CA LEU A 101 -27.06 26.07 3.80
C LEU A 101 -28.55 25.99 4.17
N MET A 102 -28.93 25.09 5.07
CA MET A 102 -30.31 25.00 5.57
C MET A 102 -30.70 26.24 6.38
N ALA A 103 -29.83 26.73 7.26
CA ALA A 103 -30.07 27.94 8.03
C ALA A 103 -30.20 29.19 7.15
N LEU A 104 -29.29 29.37 6.19
CA LEU A 104 -29.31 30.48 5.24
C LEU A 104 -30.60 30.47 4.41
N ARG A 105 -30.98 29.31 3.86
CA ARG A 105 -32.22 29.19 3.11
C ARG A 105 -33.45 29.51 3.97
N GLY A 106 -33.50 28.99 5.20
CA GLY A 106 -34.60 29.28 6.11
C GLY A 106 -34.75 30.78 6.40
N SER A 107 -33.62 31.49 6.53
CA SER A 107 -33.60 32.95 6.65
C SER A 107 -34.15 33.63 5.38
N ASN A 108 -33.70 33.22 4.19
CA ASN A 108 -34.14 33.84 2.94
C ASN A 108 -35.64 33.67 2.71
N ILE A 109 -36.18 32.46 2.90
CA ILE A 109 -37.62 32.19 2.77
C ILE A 109 -38.42 33.07 3.74
N LYS A 110 -37.93 33.24 4.97
CA LYS A 110 -38.58 34.11 5.95
C LYS A 110 -38.59 35.57 5.48
N THR A 111 -37.47 36.08 5.00
CA THR A 111 -37.36 37.45 4.46
C THR A 111 -38.29 37.67 3.28
N ASP A 112 -38.37 36.71 2.35
CA ASP A 112 -39.25 36.80 1.18
C ASP A 112 -40.73 36.82 1.59
N LEU A 113 -41.12 36.00 2.57
CA LEU A 113 -42.48 35.99 3.13
C LEU A 113 -42.83 37.30 3.84
N ASP A 114 -41.88 37.86 4.60
CA ASP A 114 -42.05 39.16 5.27
C ASP A 114 -42.24 40.28 4.24
N GLN A 115 -41.47 40.26 3.14
CA GLN A 115 -41.61 41.21 2.04
C GLN A 115 -42.97 41.09 1.34
N ILE A 116 -43.39 39.88 0.96
CA ILE A 116 -44.71 39.64 0.36
C ILE A 116 -45.82 40.13 1.31
N SER A 117 -45.69 39.87 2.61
CA SER A 117 -46.65 40.33 3.62
C SER A 117 -46.73 41.86 3.71
N GLN A 118 -45.61 42.55 3.58
CA GLN A 118 -45.57 44.02 3.54
C GLN A 118 -46.19 44.56 2.26
N GLU A 119 -45.87 43.99 1.10
CA GLU A 119 -46.45 44.37 -0.20
C GLU A 119 -47.98 44.17 -0.18
N LEU A 120 -48.47 43.04 0.31
CA LEU A 120 -49.91 42.76 0.46
C LEU A 120 -50.61 43.78 1.36
N ARG A 121 -50.01 44.12 2.51
CA ARG A 121 -50.56 45.12 3.43
C ARG A 121 -50.66 46.48 2.75
N LYS A 122 -49.59 46.91 2.07
CA LYS A 122 -49.55 48.19 1.36
C LYS A 122 -50.63 48.27 0.28
N CYS A 123 -50.69 47.25 -0.59
CA CYS A 123 -51.73 47.17 -1.63
C CYS A 123 -53.16 47.22 -1.05
N LYS A 124 -53.39 46.54 0.08
CA LYS A 124 -54.69 46.53 0.76
C LYS A 124 -55.04 47.88 1.41
N THR A 125 -54.07 48.52 2.06
CA THR A 125 -54.27 49.83 2.73
C THR A 125 -54.46 50.95 1.72
N ASP A 126 -53.70 50.94 0.63
CA ASP A 126 -53.77 51.97 -0.42
C ASP A 126 -54.96 51.71 -1.37
N ASN A 127 -55.64 50.56 -1.24
CA ASN A 127 -56.69 50.05 -2.13
C ASN A 127 -56.33 50.16 -3.63
N ASN A 128 -55.04 50.02 -3.93
CA ASN A 128 -54.43 50.30 -5.22
C ASN A 128 -53.66 49.08 -5.72
N TYR A 129 -54.40 48.03 -6.04
CA TYR A 129 -53.85 46.79 -6.61
C TYR A 129 -54.39 46.59 -8.01
N PHE A 130 -53.49 46.33 -8.95
CA PHE A 130 -53.82 45.98 -10.33
C PHE A 130 -53.55 44.49 -10.58
N GLU A 131 -54.04 43.97 -11.70
CA GLU A 131 -53.84 42.59 -12.11
C GLU A 131 -52.35 42.22 -12.16
N LYS A 132 -51.48 43.19 -12.49
CA LYS A 132 -50.03 43.01 -12.51
C LYS A 132 -49.45 42.78 -11.11
N ASP A 133 -49.95 43.47 -10.09
CA ASP A 133 -49.48 43.32 -8.71
C ASP A 133 -49.91 41.97 -8.14
N ILE A 134 -51.16 41.59 -8.39
CA ILE A 134 -51.70 40.27 -8.02
C ILE A 134 -50.89 39.16 -8.70
N LYS A 135 -50.61 39.31 -10.00
CA LYS A 135 -49.80 38.34 -10.76
C LYS A 135 -48.40 38.21 -10.17
N ASN A 136 -47.72 39.32 -9.90
CA ASN A 136 -46.36 39.33 -9.34
C ASN A 136 -46.31 38.69 -7.94
N LEU A 137 -47.27 39.00 -7.07
CA LEU A 137 -47.35 38.40 -5.73
C LEU A 137 -47.61 36.89 -5.80
N ASN A 138 -48.48 36.44 -6.71
CA ASN A 138 -48.69 35.01 -6.95
C ASN A 138 -47.44 34.32 -7.49
N GLU A 139 -46.71 34.96 -8.41
CA GLU A 139 -45.43 34.42 -8.92
C GLU A 139 -44.40 34.25 -7.79
N LYS A 140 -44.25 35.26 -6.93
CA LYS A 140 -43.36 35.18 -5.75
C LYS A 140 -43.79 34.07 -4.77
N LEU A 141 -45.09 33.94 -4.49
CA LEU A 141 -45.61 32.88 -3.62
C LEU A 141 -45.40 31.49 -4.22
N ASN A 142 -45.61 31.32 -5.53
CA ASN A 142 -45.35 30.07 -6.22
C ASN A 142 -43.86 29.70 -6.19
N GLN A 143 -42.97 30.67 -6.32
CA GLN A 143 -41.52 30.44 -6.22
C GLN A 143 -41.13 29.91 -4.83
N ILE A 144 -41.66 30.50 -3.76
CA ILE A 144 -41.43 30.01 -2.38
C ILE A 144 -41.97 28.58 -2.20
N GLN A 145 -43.14 28.27 -2.76
CA GLN A 145 -43.68 26.90 -2.72
C GLN A 145 -42.78 25.90 -3.43
N ILE A 146 -42.19 26.27 -4.57
CA ILE A 146 -41.22 25.43 -5.29
C ILE A 146 -39.97 25.22 -4.42
N ASP A 147 -39.41 26.29 -3.84
CA ASP A 147 -38.19 26.23 -3.02
C ASP A 147 -38.35 25.37 -1.76
N LEU A 148 -39.57 25.36 -1.19
CA LEU A 148 -39.98 24.47 -0.10
C LEU A 148 -40.10 23.00 -0.55
N ASN A 149 -40.64 22.75 -1.74
CA ASN A 149 -40.87 21.40 -2.26
C ASN A 149 -39.60 20.70 -2.77
N VAL A 150 -38.60 21.45 -3.26
CA VAL A 150 -37.26 20.94 -3.63
C VAL A 150 -36.55 20.23 -2.45
N HIS A 151 -36.97 20.49 -1.21
CA HIS A 151 -36.47 19.81 0.00
C HIS A 151 -36.77 18.31 0.03
N LYS A 152 -37.91 17.85 -0.54
CA LYS A 152 -38.26 16.41 -0.55
C LYS A 152 -37.38 15.60 -1.48
N SER A 153 -36.86 16.20 -2.56
CA SER A 153 -36.06 15.53 -3.57
C SER A 153 -34.55 15.60 -3.29
N HIS A 154 -34.03 16.68 -2.71
CA HIS A 154 -32.60 16.82 -2.43
C HIS A 154 -32.09 16.06 -1.18
N ALA A 155 -32.94 15.71 -0.21
CA ALA A 155 -32.55 14.82 0.89
C ALA A 155 -32.05 13.45 0.39
N LYS A 156 -32.47 13.05 -0.82
CA LYS A 156 -32.03 11.82 -1.52
C LYS A 156 -30.72 11.99 -2.31
N MET A 157 -30.27 13.23 -2.55
CA MET A 157 -29.20 13.55 -3.50
C MET A 157 -27.94 14.17 -2.84
N ILE A 158 -28.06 14.68 -1.61
CA ILE A 158 -26.99 15.41 -0.90
C ILE A 158 -26.07 14.49 -0.08
N LEU A 159 -26.44 13.22 0.15
CA LEU A 159 -25.40 12.24 0.44
C LEU A 159 -24.70 11.97 -0.89
N PRO A 160 -23.47 12.48 -1.14
CA PRO A 160 -22.65 11.82 -2.15
C PRO A 160 -22.70 10.34 -1.76
N PRO A 161 -22.90 9.41 -2.72
CA PRO A 161 -22.74 8.01 -2.39
C PRO A 161 -21.44 7.94 -1.62
N ILE A 162 -21.50 7.44 -0.39
CA ILE A 162 -20.28 7.07 0.33
C ILE A 162 -19.53 6.32 -0.75
N LYS A 163 -18.40 6.87 -1.23
CA LYS A 163 -17.46 6.07 -1.97
C LYS A 163 -17.03 5.04 -0.92
N MET A 164 -17.86 3.99 -0.75
CA MET A 164 -17.36 2.65 -0.67
C MET A 164 -16.18 2.67 -1.60
N ILE A 165 -15.03 2.25 -1.10
CA ILE A 165 -13.85 2.04 -1.93
C ILE A 165 -14.32 1.06 -3.00
N LEU A 166 -14.88 1.60 -4.07
CA LEU A 166 -15.40 0.86 -5.19
C LEU A 166 -14.13 0.31 -5.80
N PRO A 167 -14.02 -1.02 -5.93
CA PRO A 167 -12.85 -1.62 -6.54
C PRO A 167 -12.51 -0.86 -7.81
N THR A 168 -11.25 -0.42 -7.94
CA THR A 168 -10.81 0.27 -9.14
C THR A 168 -11.09 -0.64 -10.33
N LYS A 169 -12.06 -0.24 -11.17
CA LYS A 169 -12.44 -1.02 -12.34
C LYS A 169 -11.55 -0.63 -13.51
N TYR A 170 -10.68 -1.54 -13.92
CA TYR A 170 -9.93 -1.38 -15.15
C TYR A 170 -10.79 -1.77 -16.35
N GLN A 171 -10.88 -0.88 -17.34
CA GLN A 171 -11.58 -1.13 -18.59
C GLN A 171 -10.70 -2.01 -19.48
N ILE A 172 -11.30 -2.90 -20.28
CA ILE A 172 -10.55 -3.73 -21.24
C ILE A 172 -10.43 -2.95 -22.55
N ASN A 173 -9.30 -3.08 -23.24
CA ASN A 173 -9.11 -2.50 -24.56
C ASN A 173 -10.12 -3.08 -25.56
N ALA A 174 -10.42 -2.37 -26.65
CA ALA A 174 -11.61 -2.57 -27.51
C ALA A 174 -11.78 -3.98 -28.13
N LYS A 175 -10.83 -4.90 -27.94
CA LYS A 175 -10.86 -6.27 -28.46
C LYS A 175 -11.51 -7.29 -27.55
N GLY A 176 -11.72 -7.05 -26.25
CA GLY A 176 -12.61 -7.77 -25.30
C GLY A 176 -12.52 -9.30 -25.15
N GLN A 177 -11.97 -10.03 -26.11
CA GLN A 177 -11.98 -11.50 -26.25
C GLN A 177 -11.03 -12.19 -25.27
N ASN A 178 -10.11 -11.45 -24.64
CA ASN A 178 -9.12 -11.98 -23.71
C ASN A 178 -9.25 -11.37 -22.30
N ALA A 179 -10.44 -10.82 -22.00
CA ALA A 179 -10.79 -10.27 -20.70
C ALA A 179 -10.53 -11.28 -19.57
N ILE A 180 -11.01 -12.51 -19.77
CA ILE A 180 -10.83 -13.64 -18.86
C ILE A 180 -10.62 -14.88 -19.71
N GLY A 181 -9.57 -15.64 -19.41
CA GLY A 181 -9.28 -16.91 -20.06
C GLY A 181 -8.80 -17.95 -19.07
N CYS A 182 -9.03 -19.22 -19.36
CA CYS A 182 -8.50 -20.35 -18.60
C CYS A 182 -7.63 -21.20 -19.53
N LYS A 183 -6.50 -21.71 -19.03
CA LYS A 183 -5.63 -22.65 -19.77
C LYS A 183 -5.31 -23.84 -18.90
N ALA A 184 -5.20 -25.04 -19.47
CA ALA A 184 -5.07 -26.28 -18.68
C ALA A 184 -3.93 -26.29 -17.63
N ASN A 185 -2.83 -25.57 -17.89
CA ASN A 185 -1.65 -25.51 -17.00
C ASN A 185 -1.58 -24.23 -16.16
N MET A 186 -2.64 -23.41 -16.18
CA MET A 186 -2.73 -22.13 -15.48
C MET A 186 -4.11 -21.99 -14.84
N GLY A 187 -4.20 -21.25 -13.75
CA GLY A 187 -5.46 -20.77 -13.22
C GLY A 187 -6.12 -19.73 -14.14
N PRO A 188 -7.12 -18.98 -13.64
CA PRO A 188 -7.71 -17.90 -14.39
C PRO A 188 -6.64 -16.86 -14.76
N THR A 189 -6.70 -16.43 -16.02
CA THR A 189 -5.90 -15.34 -16.57
C THR A 189 -6.82 -14.18 -16.90
N PHE A 190 -6.41 -12.97 -16.54
CA PHE A 190 -7.17 -11.75 -16.78
C PHE A 190 -6.38 -10.88 -17.75
N GLY A 191 -7.05 -10.32 -18.76
CA GLY A 191 -6.52 -9.31 -19.67
C GLY A 191 -5.24 -9.72 -20.40
N LEU A 192 -5.31 -10.74 -21.25
CA LEU A 192 -4.16 -11.23 -22.03
C LEU A 192 -2.83 -11.25 -21.21
N TRP A 193 -2.86 -11.93 -20.06
CA TRP A 193 -1.75 -12.09 -19.11
C TRP A 193 -1.46 -10.92 -18.17
N ASP A 194 -2.33 -9.92 -18.09
CA ASP A 194 -2.20 -8.84 -17.10
C ASP A 194 -2.12 -9.37 -15.67
N ILE A 195 -2.93 -10.39 -15.38
CA ILE A 195 -2.80 -11.18 -14.16
C ILE A 195 -2.91 -12.64 -14.57
N CYS A 196 -1.86 -13.42 -14.27
CA CYS A 196 -1.83 -14.85 -14.52
C CYS A 196 -1.51 -15.59 -13.23
N VAL A 197 -2.42 -16.47 -12.80
CA VAL A 197 -2.18 -17.38 -11.68
C VAL A 197 -1.77 -18.73 -12.25
N TYR A 198 -0.63 -19.28 -11.83
CA TYR A 198 -0.21 -20.63 -12.25
C TYR A 198 -0.78 -21.73 -11.36
N SER A 199 -0.77 -22.98 -11.85
CA SER A 199 -0.93 -24.13 -10.97
C SER A 199 0.18 -24.15 -9.90
N ASN A 200 -0.16 -24.59 -8.69
CA ASN A 200 0.73 -24.61 -7.52
C ASN A 200 1.27 -23.20 -7.14
N SER A 201 0.50 -22.15 -7.39
CA SER A 201 0.86 -20.76 -7.06
C SER A 201 1.09 -20.50 -5.56
N ASN A 202 0.67 -21.39 -4.68
CA ASN A 202 1.01 -21.32 -3.25
C ASN A 202 2.45 -21.80 -2.98
N GLU A 203 2.97 -22.71 -3.81
CA GLU A 203 4.26 -23.37 -3.61
C GLU A 203 5.40 -22.65 -4.33
N ASN A 204 5.10 -21.99 -5.46
CA ASN A 204 6.09 -21.31 -6.30
C ASN A 204 5.60 -19.95 -6.80
N ALA A 205 6.55 -19.06 -7.11
CA ALA A 205 6.28 -17.70 -7.61
C ALA A 205 6.22 -17.64 -9.14
N ARG A 206 5.53 -18.59 -9.81
CA ARG A 206 5.36 -18.55 -11.28
C ARG A 206 4.21 -17.67 -11.75
N SER A 207 3.25 -17.41 -10.86
CA SER A 207 2.19 -16.42 -11.12
C SER A 207 2.82 -15.05 -11.34
N HIS A 208 2.26 -14.28 -12.27
CA HIS A 208 2.85 -13.02 -12.69
C HIS A 208 1.84 -11.94 -13.03
N ILE A 209 2.30 -10.70 -13.02
CA ILE A 209 1.53 -9.50 -13.32
C ILE A 209 2.21 -8.75 -14.45
N LEU A 210 1.61 -8.78 -15.64
CA LEU A 210 2.08 -8.02 -16.82
C LEU A 210 1.22 -6.80 -17.12
N PHE A 211 0.32 -6.42 -16.20
CA PHE A 211 -0.51 -5.24 -16.33
C PHE A 211 0.32 -3.99 -16.67
N PRO A 212 -0.04 -3.22 -17.73
CA PRO A 212 -1.33 -3.20 -18.44
C PRO A 212 -1.24 -3.55 -19.95
N ASN A 213 -1.18 -4.83 -20.30
CA ASN A 213 -1.26 -5.32 -21.68
C ASN A 213 -2.66 -5.16 -22.30
N ASP A 214 -3.74 -5.55 -21.62
CA ASP A 214 -5.10 -5.57 -22.22
C ASP A 214 -6.12 -4.75 -21.41
N TYR A 215 -5.95 -4.65 -20.10
CA TYR A 215 -6.64 -3.69 -19.26
C TYR A 215 -5.98 -2.30 -19.36
N ILE A 216 -6.80 -1.27 -19.45
CA ILE A 216 -6.39 0.13 -19.49
C ILE A 216 -6.00 0.58 -18.08
N ASP A 217 -4.74 0.92 -17.89
CA ASP A 217 -4.25 1.50 -16.65
C ASP A 217 -4.62 2.98 -16.52
N SER A 218 -5.72 3.24 -15.84
CA SER A 218 -6.14 4.60 -15.48
C SER A 218 -5.31 5.23 -14.36
N THR A 219 -4.39 4.49 -13.73
CA THR A 219 -3.58 4.96 -12.59
C THR A 219 -2.15 5.38 -12.98
N GLY A 220 -1.66 4.92 -14.12
CA GLY A 220 -0.28 5.15 -14.60
C GLY A 220 0.80 4.39 -13.83
N LYS A 221 0.42 3.43 -12.97
CA LYS A 221 1.34 2.68 -12.11
C LYS A 221 1.80 1.36 -12.75
N GLY A 222 1.14 0.90 -13.81
CA GLY A 222 1.37 -0.39 -14.44
C GLY A 222 1.37 -1.51 -13.40
N ARG A 223 2.34 -2.42 -13.49
CA ARG A 223 2.49 -3.56 -12.56
C ARG A 223 2.55 -3.17 -11.07
N LEU A 224 2.97 -1.93 -10.74
CA LEU A 224 3.04 -1.44 -9.35
C LEU A 224 1.65 -1.23 -8.73
N THR A 225 0.59 -1.34 -9.52
CA THR A 225 -0.81 -1.30 -9.06
C THR A 225 -1.15 -2.39 -8.06
N PHE A 226 -0.53 -3.57 -8.17
CA PHE A 226 -0.89 -4.74 -7.40
C PHE A 226 0.16 -5.07 -6.34
N THR A 227 1.02 -6.06 -6.59
CA THR A 227 1.98 -6.57 -5.61
C THR A 227 3.33 -5.84 -5.65
N GLY A 228 3.54 -4.94 -6.61
CA GLY A 228 4.84 -4.28 -6.84
C GLY A 228 5.92 -5.19 -7.47
N SER A 229 5.71 -6.50 -7.47
CA SER A 229 6.59 -7.51 -8.07
C SER A 229 6.01 -8.05 -9.37
N HIS A 230 6.90 -8.49 -10.28
CA HIS A 230 6.51 -9.19 -11.50
C HIS A 230 5.95 -10.58 -11.21
N TYR A 231 6.44 -11.23 -10.16
CA TYR A 231 6.11 -12.60 -9.79
C TYR A 231 5.59 -12.65 -8.36
N PHE A 232 4.60 -13.49 -8.09
CA PHE A 232 3.97 -13.58 -6.77
C PHE A 232 3.53 -15.01 -6.44
N LYS A 233 3.34 -15.29 -5.16
CA LYS A 233 2.65 -16.49 -4.67
C LYS A 233 1.22 -16.16 -4.31
N SER A 234 0.28 -17.08 -4.51
CA SER A 234 -1.14 -16.84 -4.19
C SER A 234 -1.42 -16.72 -2.69
N VAL A 235 -0.51 -17.17 -1.81
CA VAL A 235 -0.61 -16.91 -0.35
C VAL A 235 -0.43 -15.42 0.00
N GLU A 236 0.04 -14.59 -0.94
CA GLU A 236 0.27 -13.16 -0.75
C GLU A 236 -0.95 -12.29 -1.13
N ILE A 237 -2.05 -12.89 -1.62
CA ILE A 237 -3.22 -12.15 -2.12
C ILE A 237 -4.50 -12.67 -1.45
N GLU A 238 -5.20 -11.79 -0.71
CA GLU A 238 -6.52 -12.06 -0.16
C GLU A 238 -7.63 -11.56 -1.10
N VAL A 239 -8.64 -12.40 -1.34
CA VAL A 239 -9.85 -12.02 -2.08
C VAL A 239 -10.99 -11.79 -1.09
N TYR A 240 -11.50 -10.56 -1.03
CA TYR A 240 -12.66 -10.23 -0.22
C TYR A 240 -13.93 -10.31 -1.07
N SER A 241 -14.95 -11.01 -0.57
CA SER A 241 -16.31 -10.90 -1.12
C SER A 241 -17.10 -9.88 -0.32
N LEU A 242 -17.74 -8.94 -1.01
CA LEU A 242 -18.72 -8.05 -0.39
C LEU A 242 -19.99 -8.87 -0.18
N LYS A 243 -20.38 -9.11 1.08
CA LYS A 243 -21.72 -9.64 1.38
C LYS A 243 -22.75 -8.65 0.86
N GLN A 244 -23.55 -9.07 -0.11
CA GLN A 244 -24.75 -8.36 -0.50
C GLN A 244 -25.80 -8.67 0.56
N ASN A 245 -26.25 -7.64 1.27
CA ASN A 245 -27.38 -7.71 2.19
C ASN A 245 -28.70 -7.68 1.42
#